data_AF-A0A950IFM2-F1
#
_entry.id   AF-A0A950IFM2-F1
#
_cell.length_a   1.000
_cell.length_b   1.000
_cell.length_c   1.000
_cell.angle_alpha   90.00
_cell.angle_beta   90.00
_cell.angle_gamma   90.00
#
_symmetry.space_group_name_H-M   'P 1'
#
loop_
_entity.id
_entity.type
_entity.pdbx_description
1 polymer ?
#
loop_
_entity_poly.entity_id
_entity_poly.type
_entity_poly.pdbx_seq_one_letter_code
_entity_poly.pdbx_strand_id
1 'polypeptide(L)'
;DLLVAGRCISTTHEALASTRLTPTVMTLGQAAGTAAALSLQQGVTPRALDPALLRERLIHDGVDLRRSATAQPVLSSSKDA
;
A
#
# COMPACT_ATOMS: atom_id res chain seq x y z
N ASP A 1 -4.83 19.97 -3.82
CA ASP A 1 -4.23 18.63 -3.95
C ASP A 1 -5.28 17.57 -4.19
N LEU A 2 -4.94 16.55 -4.99
CA LEU A 2 -5.78 15.40 -5.29
C LEU A 2 -5.05 14.13 -4.84
N LEU A 3 -5.69 13.30 -4.01
CA LEU A 3 -5.20 11.97 -3.66
C LEU A 3 -5.94 10.93 -4.51
N VAL A 4 -5.19 10.03 -5.13
CA VAL A 4 -5.74 8.94 -5.95
C VAL A 4 -5.28 7.62 -5.35
N ALA A 5 -6.23 6.74 -5.02
CA ALA A 5 -5.96 5.39 -4.56
C ALA A 5 -6.28 4.38 -5.67
N GLY A 6 -5.32 3.53 -6.00
CA GLY A 6 -5.45 2.54 -7.06
C GLY A 6 -4.17 1.72 -7.23
N ARG A 7 -4.20 0.73 -8.13
CA ARG A 7 -3.06 -0.18 -8.35
C ARG A 7 -2.18 0.29 -9.50
N CYS A 8 -1.57 1.47 -9.37
CA CYS A 8 -0.60 1.99 -10.35
C CYS A 8 0.78 1.33 -10.12
N ILE A 9 0.85 0.00 -10.29
CA ILE A 9 2.04 -0.81 -9.99
C ILE A 9 2.35 -1.80 -11.13
N SER A 10 3.63 -1.98 -11.43
CA SER A 10 4.12 -3.02 -12.34
C SER A 10 4.43 -4.29 -11.55
N THR A 11 4.01 -5.45 -12.06
CA THR A 11 4.20 -6.75 -11.39
C THR A 11 4.52 -7.84 -12.40
N THR A 12 5.22 -8.89 -11.95
CA THR A 12 5.41 -10.11 -12.75
C THR A 12 4.10 -10.89 -12.83
N HIS A 13 4.01 -11.85 -13.76
CA HIS A 13 2.83 -12.69 -13.92
C HIS A 13 2.40 -13.39 -12.61
N GLU A 14 3.37 -13.90 -11.84
CA GLU A 14 3.11 -14.56 -10.56
C GLU A 14 2.60 -13.58 -9.49
N ALA A 15 3.21 -12.40 -9.37
CA ALA A 15 2.82 -11.39 -8.39
C ALA A 15 1.46 -10.73 -8.72
N LEU A 16 1.04 -10.77 -9.99
CA LEU A 16 -0.25 -10.26 -10.43
C LEU A 16 -1.43 -10.98 -9.76
N ALA A 17 -1.28 -12.28 -9.52
CA ALA A 17 -2.32 -13.10 -8.88
C ALA A 17 -2.66 -12.59 -7.47
N SER A 18 -1.66 -12.14 -6.71
CA SER A 18 -1.84 -11.59 -5.36
C SER A 18 -2.28 -10.12 -5.40
N THR A 19 -1.61 -9.29 -6.20
CA THR A 19 -1.84 -7.83 -6.19
C THR A 19 -3.22 -7.42 -6.72
N ARG A 20 -3.86 -8.23 -7.59
CA ARG A 20 -5.22 -7.96 -8.08
C ARG A 20 -6.33 -8.23 -7.05
N LEU A 21 -6.01 -8.82 -5.90
CA LEU A 21 -6.98 -9.09 -4.86
C LEU A 21 -7.45 -7.79 -4.18
N THR A 22 -8.71 -7.78 -3.73
CA THR A 22 -9.36 -6.66 -3.04
C THR A 22 -8.57 -6.09 -1.85
N PRO A 23 -7.87 -6.88 -1.02
CA PRO A 23 -7.10 -6.35 0.11
C PRO A 23 -6.11 -5.24 -0.29
N THR A 24 -5.45 -5.37 -1.45
CA THR A 24 -4.50 -4.37 -1.94
C THR A 24 -5.14 -2.98 -2.12
N VAL A 25 -6.34 -2.90 -2.71
CA VAL A 25 -7.02 -1.60 -2.90
C VAL A 25 -7.68 -1.09 -1.64
N MET A 26 -8.12 -1.97 -0.75
CA MET A 26 -8.64 -1.58 0.56
C MET A 26 -7.56 -0.87 1.38
N THR A 27 -6.35 -1.45 1.45
CA THR A 27 -5.23 -0.83 2.17
C THR A 27 -4.85 0.53 1.57
N LEU A 28 -4.77 0.64 0.25
CA LEU A 28 -4.46 1.91 -0.42
C LEU A 28 -5.56 2.97 -0.22
N GLY A 29 -6.83 2.56 -0.29
CA GLY A 29 -7.97 3.44 -0.02
C GLY A 29 -7.96 3.96 1.41
N GLN A 30 -7.69 3.09 2.39
CA GLN A 30 -7.57 3.48 3.79
C GLN A 30 -6.40 4.46 4.00
N ALA A 31 -5.24 4.19 3.40
CA ALA A 31 -4.10 5.12 3.45
C ALA A 31 -4.44 6.51 2.88
N ALA A 32 -5.09 6.57 1.72
CA ALA A 32 -5.47 7.84 1.09
C ALA A 32 -6.52 8.61 1.91
N GLY A 33 -7.54 7.92 2.43
CA GLY A 33 -8.57 8.53 3.27
C GLY A 33 -8.01 9.07 4.58
N THR A 34 -7.17 8.28 5.26
CA THR A 34 -6.49 8.70 6.50
C THR A 34 -5.56 9.88 6.24
N ALA A 35 -4.80 9.88 5.14
CA ALA A 35 -3.95 11.00 4.77
C ALA A 35 -4.76 12.28 4.54
N ALA A 36 -5.90 12.18 3.84
CA ALA A 36 -6.80 13.32 3.63
C ALA A 36 -7.33 13.88 4.96
N ALA A 37 -7.79 12.99 5.86
CA ALA A 37 -8.31 13.39 7.17
C ALA A 37 -7.24 14.07 8.04
N LEU A 38 -6.03 13.50 8.12
CA LEU A 38 -4.92 14.08 8.88
C LEU A 38 -4.46 15.43 8.30
N SER A 39 -4.42 15.55 6.97
CA SER A 39 -4.06 16.80 6.29
C SER A 39 -5.04 17.93 6.64
N LEU A 40 -6.34 17.63 6.62
CA LEU A 40 -7.39 18.59 7.03
C LEU A 40 -7.27 18.97 8.51
N GLN A 41 -6.98 18.01 9.39
CA GLN A 41 -6.81 18.27 10.83
C GLN A 41 -5.62 19.17 11.14
N GLN A 42 -4.53 19.06 10.38
CA GLN A 42 -3.33 19.87 10.58
C GLN A 42 -3.31 21.17 9.76
N GLY A 43 -4.28 21.37 8.88
CA GLY A 43 -4.31 22.52 7.97
C GLY A 43 -3.16 22.50 6.95
N VAL A 44 -2.60 21.33 6.66
CA VAL A 44 -1.53 21.15 5.67
C VAL A 44 -2.07 20.49 4.42
N THR A 45 -1.37 20.65 3.31
CA THR A 45 -1.72 19.89 2.11
C THR A 45 -1.25 18.44 2.26
N PRO A 46 -1.88 17.45 1.58
CA PRO A 46 -1.41 16.06 1.59
C PRO A 46 0.06 15.88 1.24
N ARG A 47 0.63 16.75 0.41
CA ARG A 47 2.06 16.74 0.07
C ARG A 47 2.96 17.17 1.25
N ALA A 48 2.44 18.01 2.14
CA ALA A 48 3.14 18.54 3.31
C ALA A 48 2.87 17.71 4.58
N LEU A 49 1.98 16.72 4.53
CA LEU A 49 1.72 15.83 5.65
C LEU A 49 2.94 14.97 5.96
N ASP A 50 3.28 14.85 7.24
CA ASP A 50 4.33 13.95 7.70
C ASP A 50 3.95 12.46 7.44
N PRO A 51 4.72 11.74 6.61
CA PRO A 51 4.47 10.33 6.34
C PRO A 51 4.58 9.42 7.57
N ALA A 52 5.34 9.83 8.61
CA ALA A 52 5.48 9.06 9.84
C ALA A 52 4.14 8.99 10.58
N LEU A 53 3.47 10.13 10.74
CA LEU A 53 2.15 10.21 11.38
C LEU A 53 1.11 9.35 10.66
N LEU A 54 1.08 9.40 9.32
CA LEU A 54 0.17 8.55 8.54
C LEU A 54 0.46 7.07 8.79
N ARG A 55 1.73 6.67 8.79
CA ARG A 55 2.14 5.28 9.02
C ARG A 55 1.76 4.82 10.43
N GLU A 56 2.03 5.63 11.45
CA GLU A 56 1.64 5.35 12.84
C GLU A 56 0.13 5.17 12.96
N ARG A 57 -0.64 6.07 12.34
CA ARG A 57 -2.10 5.96 12.36
C ARG A 57 -2.60 4.68 11.70
N LEU A 58 -2.04 4.32 10.55
CA LEU A 58 -2.43 3.08 9.85
C LEU A 58 -2.07 1.83 10.67
N ILE A 59 -0.90 1.80 11.31
CA ILE A 59 -0.50 0.71 12.19
C ILE A 59 -1.44 0.61 13.39
N HIS A 60 -1.78 1.74 14.02
CA HIS A 60 -2.78 1.79 15.10
C HIS A 60 -4.13 1.22 14.65
N ASP A 61 -4.54 1.52 13.42
CA ASP A 61 -5.79 1.01 12.82
C ASP A 61 -5.66 -0.45 12.32
N GLY A 62 -4.57 -1.14 12.65
CA GLY A 62 -4.35 -2.56 12.37
C GLY A 62 -3.82 -2.88 10.97
N VAL A 63 -3.41 -1.89 10.19
CA VAL A 63 -2.83 -2.11 8.85
C VAL A 63 -1.40 -2.64 8.98
N ASP A 64 -1.16 -3.83 8.43
CA ASP A 64 0.18 -4.42 8.42
C ASP A 64 1.06 -3.76 7.35
N LEU A 65 1.99 -2.92 7.79
CA LEU A 65 2.99 -2.25 6.94
C LEU A 65 4.39 -2.84 7.10
N ARG A 66 4.54 -3.95 7.83
CA ARG A 66 5.84 -4.55 8.11
C ARG A 66 6.43 -5.09 6.82
N ARG A 67 7.67 -4.72 6.53
CA ARG A 67 8.43 -5.33 5.43
C ARG A 67 8.83 -6.73 5.88
N SER A 68 8.10 -7.75 5.43
CA SER A 68 8.51 -9.15 5.60
C SER A 68 9.86 -9.33 4.91
N ALA A 69 10.91 -9.66 5.66
CA ALA A 69 12.27 -9.84 5.15
C ALA A 69 12.42 -11.02 4.15
N THR A 70 11.35 -11.78 3.91
CA THR A 70 11.33 -12.92 3.01
C THR A 70 10.61 -12.54 1.71
N ALA A 71 11.31 -11.86 0.81
CA ALA A 71 11.05 -12.10 -0.61
C ALA A 71 11.49 -13.55 -0.86
N GLN A 72 10.55 -14.49 -0.90
CA GLN A 72 10.89 -15.85 -1.30
C GLN A 72 11.47 -15.80 -2.72
N PRO A 73 12.57 -16.53 -3.00
CA PRO A 73 13.05 -16.67 -4.36
C PRO A 73 11.92 -17.32 -5.16
N VAL A 74 11.52 -16.68 -6.27
CA VAL A 74 10.64 -17.27 -7.27
C VAL A 74 11.23 -18.62 -7.65
N LEU A 75 10.57 -19.72 -7.27
CA LEU A 75 10.90 -21.03 -7.80
C LEU A 75 10.62 -20.97 -9.29
N SER A 76 11.69 -20.96 -10.10
CA SER A 76 11.61 -21.23 -11.52
C SER A 76 11.03 -22.63 -11.69
N SER A 77 9.71 -22.72 -11.91
CA SER A 77 9.07 -23.97 -12.30
C SER A 77 9.53 -24.28 -13.72
N SER A 78 10.64 -25.01 -13.83
CA SER A 78 10.98 -25.79 -15.01
C SER A 78 9.81 -26.74 -15.25
N LYS A 79 9.05 -26.48 -16.30
CA LYS A 79 8.13 -27.43 -16.89
C LYS A 79 8.22 -27.37 -18.41
N ASP A 80 9.45 -27.58 -18.89
CA ASP A 80 9.72 -28.14 -20.20
C ASP A 80 9.93 -29.65 -20.01
N ALA A 81 8.86 -30.42 -20.16
CA ALA A 81 8.85 -31.85 -20.45
C ALA A 81 7.49 -32.23 -21.03
#